data_AF-A0A3P7BZN9-F1
#
_entry.id   AF-A0A3P7BZN9-F1
#
_cell.length_a   1.000
_cell.length_b   1.000
_cell.length_c   1.000
_cell.angle_alpha   90.00
_cell.angle_beta   90.00
_cell.angle_gamma   90.00
#
_symmetry.space_group_name_H-M   'P 1'
#
loop_
_entity.id
_entity.type
_entity.pdbx_description
1 polymer ?
#
loop_
_entity_poly.entity_id
_entity_poly.type
_entity_poly.pdbx_seq_one_letter_code
_entity_poly.pdbx_strand_id
1 'polypeptide(L)'
;MPCLTAIGSAISPDYTLTTSGEDAAKLKELFEDGAWVPKTVDVSRVDLPRDLQSMTDMFAEHFHDSWASRKIEKGWSHGDLYSRQNLTHPRLKPFSLLKDFEKNFYKDRCSECLKALLAWNYKFDLSDRDTADRAASARTPSGTTVQNFAPKPIDLSSMTLEKDMVSAGEKMAEHSHLIWAKKVWNDLNMKGGFMPTALVPWDLLTDFERRKDRFRANEILKFLQYHGYHVERFAYNLLEKLIQYLEQASLKMKSVKPSQELTRRNTFRKEGQDVKFFEKVVLPLMHAYFNAHKSYFLEGSSIVQTGTASNREKEMVANLFCRLAALLRIKNRAFGSVAKITVKCLQGLTQALDLR
;
A
#
# COMPACT_ATOMS: atom_id res chain seq x y z
N MET A 1 2.72 23.13 24.41
CA MET A 1 1.63 22.17 24.12
C MET A 1 1.61 21.01 25.14
N PRO A 2 1.27 21.23 26.43
CA PRO A 2 1.14 20.17 27.43
C PRO A 2 -0.33 19.78 27.73
N CYS A 3 -1.30 20.48 27.13
CA CYS A 3 -2.70 20.40 27.53
C CYS A 3 -3.50 19.24 26.92
N LEU A 4 -3.00 18.56 25.87
CA LEU A 4 -3.67 17.36 25.32
C LEU A 4 -3.29 16.08 26.08
N THR A 5 -2.04 15.97 26.54
CA THR A 5 -1.59 14.85 27.38
C THR A 5 -2.21 14.88 28.77
N ALA A 6 -2.53 16.07 29.29
CA ALA A 6 -3.16 16.24 30.61
C ALA A 6 -4.64 15.80 30.65
N ILE A 7 -5.36 15.83 29.52
CA ILE A 7 -6.77 15.40 29.48
C ILE A 7 -6.87 13.88 29.49
N GLY A 8 -5.96 13.17 28.82
CA GLY A 8 -5.97 11.69 28.77
C GLY A 8 -5.74 11.03 30.13
N SER A 9 -5.05 11.69 31.06
CA SER A 9 -4.72 11.15 32.38
C SER A 9 -5.72 11.54 33.49
N ALA A 10 -6.66 12.44 33.20
CA ALA A 10 -7.64 12.96 34.17
C ALA A 10 -9.03 12.31 34.07
N ILE A 11 -9.22 11.40 33.11
CA ILE A 11 -10.47 10.67 32.92
C ILE A 11 -10.29 9.30 33.58
N SER A 12 -11.08 9.02 34.63
CA SER A 12 -11.13 7.69 35.26
C SER A 12 -11.42 6.63 34.18
N PRO A 13 -10.85 5.41 34.24
CA PRO A 13 -11.11 4.35 33.25
C PRO A 13 -12.60 4.11 32.98
N ASP A 14 -13.44 4.43 33.96
CA ASP A 14 -14.89 4.23 33.93
C ASP A 14 -15.67 5.25 33.08
N TYR A 15 -15.05 6.34 32.61
CA TYR A 15 -15.76 7.36 31.82
C TYR A 15 -15.83 7.05 30.31
N THR A 16 -15.25 5.94 29.85
CA THR A 16 -15.42 5.45 28.48
C THR A 16 -16.75 4.69 28.27
N LEU A 17 -17.58 4.56 29.30
CA LEU A 17 -18.86 3.84 29.26
C LEU A 17 -20.09 4.71 28.95
N THR A 18 -19.92 5.90 28.37
CA THR A 18 -21.05 6.68 27.83
C THR A 18 -20.88 6.92 26.33
N THR A 19 -20.66 5.84 25.58
CA THR A 19 -21.08 5.85 24.18
C THR A 19 -22.61 5.72 24.17
N SER A 20 -23.29 6.68 23.54
CA SER A 20 -24.72 6.60 23.26
C SER A 20 -25.05 5.21 22.73
N GLY A 21 -26.11 4.58 23.24
CA GLY A 21 -26.43 3.17 23.01
C GLY A 21 -26.49 2.73 21.53
N GLU A 22 -26.59 3.67 20.58
CA GLU A 22 -26.52 3.41 19.14
C GLU A 22 -25.09 3.15 18.62
N ASP A 23 -24.06 3.82 19.17
CA ASP A 23 -22.66 3.62 18.78
C ASP A 23 -22.05 2.40 19.48
N ALA A 24 -22.48 2.13 20.72
CA ALA A 24 -22.18 0.88 21.41
C ALA A 24 -22.82 -0.31 20.70
N ALA A 25 -24.04 -0.17 20.18
CA ALA A 25 -24.69 -1.19 19.37
C ALA A 25 -23.97 -1.42 18.04
N LYS A 26 -23.51 -0.37 17.35
CA LYS A 26 -22.70 -0.51 16.12
C LYS A 26 -21.32 -1.13 16.35
N LEU A 27 -20.63 -0.76 17.42
CA LEU A 27 -19.37 -1.41 17.80
C LEU A 27 -19.63 -2.86 18.24
N LYS A 28 -20.71 -3.12 18.96
CA LYS A 28 -21.13 -4.47 19.33
C LYS A 28 -21.52 -5.30 18.11
N GLU A 29 -22.15 -4.72 17.09
CA GLU A 29 -22.49 -5.37 15.81
C GLU A 29 -21.24 -5.62 14.94
N LEU A 30 -20.20 -4.78 15.06
CA LEU A 30 -18.87 -5.00 14.45
C LEU A 30 -18.06 -6.12 15.13
N PHE A 31 -18.36 -6.45 16.39
CA PHE A 31 -17.68 -7.48 17.17
C PHE A 31 -18.57 -8.71 17.50
N GLU A 32 -19.87 -8.68 17.17
CA GLU A 32 -20.78 -9.83 17.13
C GLU A 32 -20.69 -10.54 15.77
N ASP A 33 -19.48 -10.91 15.35
CA ASP A 33 -19.31 -11.97 14.36
C ASP A 33 -17.93 -12.65 14.50
N GLY A 34 -17.79 -13.48 15.54
CA GLY A 34 -16.70 -14.43 15.68
C GLY A 34 -15.31 -13.87 15.99
N ALA A 35 -14.38 -14.77 16.30
CA ALA A 35 -12.98 -14.45 16.49
C ALA A 35 -12.35 -13.98 15.15
N TRP A 36 -11.49 -12.96 15.19
CA TRP A 36 -10.83 -12.41 13.99
C TRP A 36 -10.11 -13.52 13.20
N VAL A 37 -10.53 -13.71 11.94
CA VAL A 37 -9.90 -14.66 11.02
C VAL A 37 -9.00 -13.90 10.03
N PRO A 38 -7.69 -14.20 9.97
CA PRO A 38 -6.78 -13.55 9.03
C PRO A 38 -7.12 -13.87 7.57
N LYS A 39 -7.36 -12.83 6.76
CA LYS A 39 -7.69 -12.95 5.34
C LYS A 39 -6.49 -12.56 4.48
N THR A 40 -5.90 -13.51 3.77
CA THR A 40 -4.82 -13.28 2.80
C THR A 40 -5.39 -13.07 1.39
N VAL A 41 -4.72 -12.27 0.56
CA VAL A 41 -4.98 -12.33 -0.89
C VAL A 41 -4.49 -13.66 -1.43
N ASP A 42 -5.25 -14.27 -2.34
CA ASP A 42 -4.83 -15.47 -3.05
C ASP A 42 -3.96 -15.09 -4.25
N VAL A 43 -2.72 -15.53 -4.25
CA VAL A 43 -1.73 -15.27 -5.30
C VAL A 43 -1.40 -16.52 -6.12
N SER A 44 -2.06 -17.64 -5.86
CA SER A 44 -1.77 -18.93 -6.51
C SER A 44 -1.96 -18.90 -8.03
N ARG A 45 -2.90 -18.06 -8.51
CA ARG A 45 -3.23 -17.87 -9.93
C ARG A 45 -2.54 -16.66 -10.57
N VAL A 46 -1.66 -15.99 -9.83
CA VAL A 46 -0.95 -14.80 -10.31
C VAL A 46 0.43 -15.22 -10.81
N ASP A 47 0.66 -15.02 -12.10
CA ASP A 47 1.95 -15.25 -12.73
C ASP A 47 2.79 -13.98 -12.72
N LEU A 48 4.07 -14.11 -12.37
CA LEU A 48 5.01 -13.00 -12.46
C LEU A 48 5.47 -12.83 -13.91
N PRO A 49 5.43 -11.61 -14.47
CA PRO A 49 6.11 -11.29 -15.71
C PRO A 49 7.59 -11.69 -15.65
N ARG A 50 8.16 -12.07 -16.79
CA ARG A 50 9.56 -12.55 -16.89
C ARG A 50 10.57 -11.59 -16.25
N ASP A 51 10.37 -10.29 -16.42
CA ASP A 51 11.28 -9.29 -15.86
C ASP A 51 11.21 -9.28 -14.32
N LEU A 52 10.01 -9.41 -13.73
CA LEU A 52 9.86 -9.51 -12.27
C LEU A 52 10.35 -10.85 -11.72
N GLN A 53 10.28 -11.93 -12.50
CA GLN A 53 10.91 -13.20 -12.13
C GLN A 53 12.44 -13.07 -12.08
N SER A 54 13.03 -12.37 -13.05
CA SER A 54 14.47 -12.03 -13.05
C SER A 54 14.84 -11.16 -11.84
N MET A 55 14.02 -10.15 -11.52
CA MET A 55 14.19 -9.33 -10.32
C MET A 55 14.12 -10.15 -9.03
N THR A 56 13.20 -11.14 -8.97
CA THR A 56 13.07 -12.06 -7.83
C THR A 56 14.36 -12.87 -7.63
N ASP A 57 14.93 -13.36 -8.73
CA ASP A 57 16.16 -14.16 -8.71
C ASP A 57 17.37 -13.32 -8.29
N MET A 58 17.50 -12.11 -8.83
CA MET A 58 18.56 -11.17 -8.44
C MET A 58 18.42 -10.72 -6.99
N PHE A 59 17.20 -10.46 -6.51
CA PHE A 59 16.94 -10.13 -5.11
C PHE A 59 17.29 -11.29 -4.17
N ALA A 60 16.97 -12.53 -4.56
CA ALA A 60 17.28 -13.71 -3.77
C ALA A 60 18.80 -13.90 -3.58
N GLU A 61 19.59 -13.71 -4.65
CA GLU A 61 21.05 -13.69 -4.59
C GLU A 61 21.56 -12.54 -3.71
N HIS A 62 21.06 -11.31 -3.94
CA HIS A 62 21.42 -10.14 -3.15
C HIS A 62 21.17 -10.32 -1.65
N PHE A 63 20.01 -10.89 -1.28
CA PHE A 63 19.63 -11.12 0.11
C PHE A 63 20.48 -12.22 0.76
N HIS A 64 20.84 -13.26 -0.01
CA HIS A 64 21.81 -14.27 0.42
C HIS A 64 23.19 -13.66 0.66
N ASP A 65 23.67 -12.84 -0.26
CA ASP A 65 24.96 -12.15 -0.14
C ASP A 65 25.00 -11.19 1.06
N SER A 66 23.89 -10.51 1.36
CA SER A 66 23.76 -9.67 2.56
C SER A 66 23.83 -10.48 3.87
N TRP A 67 23.26 -11.68 3.89
CA TRP A 67 23.43 -12.58 5.02
C TRP A 67 24.85 -13.13 5.10
N ALA A 68 25.43 -13.54 3.98
CA ALA A 68 26.75 -14.14 3.90
C ALA A 68 27.85 -13.14 4.27
N SER A 69 27.79 -11.91 3.77
CA SER A 69 28.73 -10.84 4.10
C SER A 69 28.79 -10.59 5.61
N ARG A 70 27.63 -10.39 6.27
CA ARG A 70 27.56 -10.21 7.73
C ARG A 70 28.07 -11.41 8.55
N LYS A 71 28.00 -12.61 7.97
CA LYS A 71 28.56 -13.83 8.59
C LYS A 71 30.08 -13.85 8.45
N ILE A 72 30.60 -13.57 7.27
CA ILE A 72 32.04 -13.50 6.99
C ILE A 72 32.71 -12.39 7.81
N GLU A 73 32.09 -11.21 7.92
CA GLU A 73 32.54 -10.11 8.80
C GLU A 73 32.66 -10.53 10.27
N LYS A 74 31.85 -11.50 10.70
CA LYS A 74 31.90 -12.09 12.05
C LYS A 74 32.83 -13.30 12.15
N GLY A 75 33.68 -13.51 11.16
CA GLY A 75 34.66 -14.60 11.12
C GLY A 75 34.08 -15.96 10.74
N TRP A 76 32.85 -16.04 10.21
CA TRP A 76 32.30 -17.31 9.73
C TRP A 76 32.89 -17.70 8.38
N SER A 77 33.11 -18.99 8.17
CA SER A 77 33.65 -19.56 6.94
C SER A 77 32.80 -20.72 6.41
N HIS A 78 33.06 -21.15 5.18
CA HIS A 78 32.40 -22.33 4.63
C HIS A 78 32.82 -23.59 5.39
N GLY A 79 31.86 -24.48 5.65
CA GLY A 79 32.13 -25.87 6.04
C GLY A 79 30.90 -26.72 5.76
N ASP A 80 31.12 -28.00 5.45
CA ASP A 80 30.03 -28.91 5.02
C ASP A 80 28.94 -29.10 6.10
N LEU A 81 29.31 -28.89 7.37
CA LEU A 81 28.41 -28.91 8.51
C LEU A 81 28.43 -27.57 9.24
N TYR A 82 27.27 -27.22 9.80
CA TYR A 82 27.16 -26.06 10.68
C TYR A 82 27.89 -26.32 12.00
N SER A 83 28.80 -25.43 12.37
CA SER A 83 29.46 -25.45 13.69
C SER A 83 29.52 -24.05 14.26
N ARG A 84 28.91 -23.85 15.43
CA ARG A 84 29.05 -22.58 16.16
C ARG A 84 30.43 -22.44 16.79
N GLN A 85 31.06 -23.55 17.18
CA GLN A 85 32.39 -23.56 17.78
C GLN A 85 33.47 -23.19 16.76
N ASN A 86 33.37 -23.75 15.54
CA ASN A 86 34.33 -23.52 14.47
C ASN A 86 33.91 -22.38 13.53
N LEU A 87 32.77 -21.73 13.80
CA LEU A 87 32.16 -20.68 12.98
C LEU A 87 31.97 -21.09 11.50
N THR A 88 31.54 -22.32 11.24
CA THR A 88 31.31 -22.83 9.88
C THR A 88 29.84 -22.87 9.51
N HIS A 89 29.50 -22.59 8.25
CA HIS A 89 28.14 -22.71 7.73
C HIS A 89 28.11 -23.23 6.28
N PRO A 90 27.28 -24.26 5.95
CA PRO A 90 27.28 -24.92 4.63
C PRO A 90 26.75 -24.06 3.48
N ARG A 91 26.01 -22.99 3.82
CA ARG A 91 25.49 -22.01 2.85
C ARG A 91 26.46 -20.86 2.55
N LEU A 92 27.63 -20.77 3.17
CA LEU A 92 28.62 -19.73 2.85
C LEU A 92 29.37 -20.06 1.56
N LYS A 93 28.64 -20.01 0.45
CA LYS A 93 29.08 -20.28 -0.91
C LYS A 93 28.19 -19.50 -1.89
N PRO A 94 28.58 -19.35 -3.17
CA PRO A 94 27.80 -18.63 -4.16
C PRO A 94 26.37 -19.13 -4.25
N PHE A 95 25.42 -18.21 -4.45
CA PHE A 95 23.98 -18.53 -4.50
C PHE A 95 23.66 -19.62 -5.54
N SER A 96 24.38 -19.62 -6.67
CA SER A 96 24.27 -20.64 -7.73
C SER A 96 24.56 -22.07 -7.25
N LEU A 97 25.39 -22.25 -6.23
CA LEU A 97 25.77 -23.56 -5.65
C LEU A 97 24.86 -24.02 -4.50
N LEU A 98 23.84 -23.24 -4.13
CA LEU A 98 22.81 -23.66 -3.19
C LEU A 98 21.88 -24.70 -3.83
N LYS A 99 21.27 -25.54 -2.98
CA LYS A 99 20.24 -26.48 -3.43
C LYS A 99 18.96 -25.71 -3.80
N ASP A 100 18.14 -26.28 -4.68
CA ASP A 100 16.97 -25.56 -5.19
C ASP A 100 15.97 -25.19 -4.10
N PHE A 101 15.73 -26.07 -3.11
CA PHE A 101 14.87 -25.72 -1.98
C PHE A 101 15.43 -24.56 -1.13
N GLU A 102 16.75 -24.41 -1.06
CA GLU A 102 17.41 -23.30 -0.35
C GLU A 102 17.29 -21.99 -1.12
N LYS A 103 17.38 -22.04 -2.45
CA LYS A 103 17.15 -20.90 -3.34
C LYS A 103 15.69 -20.47 -3.29
N ASN A 104 14.76 -21.44 -3.38
CA ASN A 104 13.33 -21.20 -3.35
C ASN A 104 12.89 -20.51 -2.05
N PHE A 105 13.48 -20.85 -0.91
CA PHE A 105 13.21 -20.13 0.34
C PHE A 105 13.39 -18.61 0.23
N TYR A 106 14.40 -18.14 -0.52
CA TYR A 106 14.63 -16.71 -0.76
C TYR A 106 13.71 -16.16 -1.85
N LYS A 107 13.51 -16.91 -2.94
CA LYS A 107 12.66 -16.51 -4.06
C LYS A 107 11.19 -16.40 -3.66
N ASP A 108 10.67 -17.39 -2.96
CA ASP A 108 9.25 -17.53 -2.61
C ASP A 108 8.76 -16.29 -1.87
N ARG A 109 9.52 -15.80 -0.88
CA ARG A 109 9.14 -14.61 -0.09
C ARG A 109 9.02 -13.35 -0.93
N CYS A 110 9.99 -13.12 -1.82
CA CYS A 110 9.96 -11.97 -2.72
C CYS A 110 8.80 -12.14 -3.71
N SER A 111 8.70 -13.29 -4.36
CA SER A 111 7.66 -13.59 -5.35
C SER A 111 6.24 -13.46 -4.79
N GLU A 112 5.99 -13.92 -3.56
CA GLU A 112 4.72 -13.80 -2.86
C GLU A 112 4.31 -12.31 -2.75
N CYS A 113 5.24 -11.46 -2.32
CA CYS A 113 4.96 -10.03 -2.16
C CYS A 113 4.71 -9.35 -3.51
N LEU A 114 5.49 -9.67 -4.54
CA LEU A 114 5.31 -9.10 -5.88
C LEU A 114 3.98 -9.55 -6.51
N LYS A 115 3.61 -10.82 -6.36
CA LYS A 115 2.32 -11.35 -6.82
C LYS A 115 1.16 -10.72 -6.05
N ALA A 116 1.29 -10.50 -4.75
CA ALA A 116 0.27 -9.82 -3.96
C ALA A 116 0.04 -8.38 -4.43
N LEU A 117 1.12 -7.65 -4.75
CA LEU A 117 1.03 -6.33 -5.36
C LEU A 117 0.29 -6.36 -6.70
N LEU A 118 0.62 -7.31 -7.58
CA LEU A 118 -0.13 -7.51 -8.84
C LEU A 118 -1.61 -7.84 -8.59
N ALA A 119 -1.92 -8.70 -7.62
CA ALA A 119 -3.28 -9.04 -7.25
C ALA A 119 -4.07 -7.83 -6.71
N TRP A 120 -3.39 -6.87 -6.08
CA TRP A 120 -3.96 -5.59 -5.68
C TRP A 120 -3.88 -4.50 -6.76
N ASN A 121 -3.50 -4.85 -7.98
CA ASN A 121 -3.45 -3.97 -9.15
C ASN A 121 -2.41 -2.85 -9.04
N TYR A 122 -1.31 -3.12 -8.35
CA TYR A 122 -0.10 -2.34 -8.54
C TYR A 122 0.52 -2.68 -9.90
N LYS A 123 1.07 -1.66 -10.54
CA LYS A 123 1.86 -1.78 -11.75
C LYS A 123 3.33 -1.61 -11.41
N PHE A 124 4.16 -2.34 -12.14
CA PHE A 124 5.61 -2.22 -12.09
C PHE A 124 6.03 -1.64 -13.43
N ASP A 125 6.54 -0.41 -13.41
CA ASP A 125 7.05 0.26 -14.62
C ASP A 125 8.55 0.46 -14.51
N LEU A 126 9.28 0.16 -15.59
CA LEU A 126 10.71 0.43 -15.67
C LEU A 126 10.90 1.83 -16.25
N SER A 127 10.61 2.83 -15.41
CA SER A 127 10.54 4.24 -15.79
C SER A 127 11.91 4.92 -15.84
N ASP A 128 12.89 4.46 -15.04
CA ASP A 128 14.24 5.03 -15.00
C ASP A 128 15.28 4.05 -15.61
N ARG A 129 15.42 4.12 -16.93
CA ARG A 129 16.34 3.29 -17.71
C ARG A 129 17.80 3.60 -17.40
N ASP A 130 18.15 4.86 -17.17
CA ASP A 130 19.52 5.27 -16.83
C ASP A 130 19.95 4.66 -15.49
N THR A 131 19.06 4.68 -14.49
CA THR A 131 19.31 4.04 -13.19
C THR A 131 19.40 2.52 -13.34
N ALA A 132 18.54 1.90 -14.15
CA ALA A 132 18.62 0.46 -14.43
C ALA A 132 19.96 0.07 -15.08
N ASP A 133 20.45 0.85 -16.05
CA ASP A 133 21.72 0.61 -16.73
C ASP A 133 22.92 0.80 -15.79
N ARG A 134 22.87 1.81 -14.90
CA ARG A 134 23.87 1.99 -13.84
C ARG A 134 23.88 0.81 -12.87
N ALA A 135 22.71 0.35 -12.43
CA ALA A 135 22.58 -0.79 -11.54
C ALA A 135 23.12 -2.08 -12.17
N ALA A 136 22.83 -2.31 -13.46
CA ALA A 136 23.37 -3.44 -14.21
C ALA A 136 24.91 -3.37 -14.33
N SER A 137 25.46 -2.19 -14.57
CA SER A 137 26.91 -1.95 -14.68
C SER A 137 27.64 -2.04 -13.34
N ALA A 138 26.97 -1.69 -12.24
CA ALA A 138 27.53 -1.73 -10.89
C ALA A 138 27.51 -3.15 -10.28
N ARG A 139 26.85 -4.13 -10.92
CA ARG A 139 26.75 -5.49 -10.39
C ARG A 139 28.13 -6.14 -10.33
N THR A 140 28.55 -6.51 -9.13
CA THR A 140 29.80 -7.27 -8.92
C THR A 140 29.47 -8.73 -8.62
N PRO A 141 30.08 -9.70 -9.33
CA PRO A 141 29.86 -11.12 -9.04
C PRO A 141 30.40 -11.51 -7.66
N SER A 142 29.64 -12.31 -6.92
CA SER A 142 30.02 -12.81 -5.59
C SER A 142 30.99 -14.01 -5.62
N GLY A 143 31.47 -14.40 -6.80
CA GLY A 143 32.30 -15.60 -7.01
C GLY A 143 31.50 -16.77 -7.60
N THR A 144 32.22 -17.77 -8.10
CA THR A 144 31.65 -18.97 -8.77
C THR A 144 31.95 -20.28 -8.04
N THR A 145 32.92 -20.26 -7.12
CA THR A 145 33.33 -21.40 -6.30
C THR A 145 33.31 -21.02 -4.82
N VAL A 146 33.51 -22.00 -3.94
CA VAL A 146 33.59 -21.75 -2.49
C VAL A 146 34.82 -20.91 -2.14
N GLN A 147 35.96 -21.15 -2.82
CA GLN A 147 37.24 -20.52 -2.52
C GLN A 147 37.29 -19.04 -2.91
N ASN A 148 36.57 -18.65 -3.97
CA ASN A 148 36.51 -17.26 -4.43
C ASN A 148 35.19 -16.56 -4.03
N PHE A 149 34.43 -17.13 -3.10
CA PHE A 149 33.19 -16.55 -2.62
C PHE A 149 33.46 -15.26 -1.82
N ALA A 150 33.11 -14.13 -2.42
CA ALA A 150 33.30 -12.80 -1.86
C ALA A 150 32.00 -11.99 -2.07
N PRO A 151 30.97 -12.21 -1.24
CA PRO A 151 29.67 -11.57 -1.41
C PRO A 151 29.77 -10.06 -1.26
N LYS A 152 29.21 -9.33 -2.22
CA LYS A 152 29.17 -7.85 -2.25
C LYS A 152 27.72 -7.38 -2.45
N PRO A 153 26.87 -7.48 -1.42
CA PRO A 153 25.49 -7.01 -1.51
C PRO A 153 25.45 -5.50 -1.77
N ILE A 154 24.40 -5.05 -2.46
CA ILE A 154 24.10 -3.64 -2.69
C ILE A 154 23.77 -2.98 -1.35
N ASP A 155 24.35 -1.81 -1.07
CA ASP A 155 23.99 -1.05 0.12
C ASP A 155 22.70 -0.24 -0.13
N LEU A 156 21.60 -0.72 0.44
CA LEU A 156 20.27 -0.08 0.38
C LEU A 156 19.96 0.74 1.65
N SER A 157 20.88 0.84 2.60
CA SER A 157 20.63 1.42 3.91
C SER A 157 20.31 2.91 3.86
N SER A 158 21.01 3.65 3.00
CA SER A 158 20.83 5.09 2.77
C SER A 158 19.70 5.42 1.77
N MET A 159 19.19 4.42 1.07
CA MET A 159 18.16 4.59 0.06
C MET A 159 16.80 4.84 0.71
N THR A 160 16.06 5.82 0.19
CA THR A 160 14.69 6.13 0.61
C THR A 160 13.73 5.74 -0.50
N LEU A 161 12.61 5.12 -0.13
CA LEU A 161 11.56 4.78 -1.09
C LEU A 161 10.86 6.03 -1.59
N GLU A 162 10.45 6.00 -2.86
CA GLU A 162 9.55 7.01 -3.40
C GLU A 162 8.20 7.00 -2.67
N LYS A 163 7.57 8.18 -2.60
CA LYS A 163 6.34 8.41 -1.81
C LYS A 163 5.25 7.37 -2.09
N ASP A 164 5.05 7.02 -3.35
CA ASP A 164 3.98 6.12 -3.77
C ASP A 164 4.30 4.65 -3.42
N MET A 165 5.58 4.29 -3.37
CA MET A 165 6.07 2.96 -3.00
C MET A 165 6.00 2.71 -1.49
N VAL A 166 6.02 3.74 -0.65
CA VAL A 166 5.86 3.60 0.81
C VAL A 166 4.54 2.90 1.16
N SER A 167 3.45 3.26 0.46
CA SER A 167 2.14 2.64 0.67
C SER A 167 2.11 1.17 0.26
N ALA A 168 2.81 0.82 -0.83
CA ALA A 168 3.00 -0.56 -1.26
C ALA A 168 3.77 -1.37 -0.21
N GLY A 169 4.79 -0.76 0.40
CA GLY A 169 5.61 -1.37 1.46
C GLY A 169 4.80 -1.75 2.69
N GLU A 170 3.94 -0.84 3.19
CA GLU A 170 3.06 -1.16 4.33
C GLU A 170 2.10 -2.31 3.99
N LYS A 171 1.55 -2.33 2.78
CA LYS A 171 0.61 -3.38 2.35
C LYS A 171 1.28 -4.74 2.20
N MET A 172 2.51 -4.79 1.68
CA MET A 172 3.32 -6.02 1.63
C MET A 172 3.66 -6.53 3.03
N ALA A 173 3.97 -5.62 3.96
CA ALA A 173 4.28 -5.96 5.34
C ALA A 173 3.06 -6.54 6.07
N GLU A 174 1.90 -5.89 5.94
CA GLU A 174 0.61 -6.39 6.43
C GLU A 174 0.30 -7.78 5.87
N HIS A 175 0.47 -7.98 4.57
CA HIS A 175 0.19 -9.28 3.96
C HIS A 175 1.13 -10.39 4.43
N SER A 176 2.41 -10.08 4.65
CA SER A 176 3.36 -11.02 5.25
C SER A 176 2.90 -11.46 6.65
N HIS A 177 2.40 -10.51 7.45
CA HIS A 177 1.79 -10.80 8.75
C HIS A 177 0.54 -11.66 8.62
N LEU A 178 -0.35 -11.36 7.68
CA LEU A 178 -1.58 -12.13 7.45
C LEU A 178 -1.30 -13.57 7.01
N ILE A 179 -0.27 -13.81 6.20
CA ILE A 179 0.17 -15.17 5.84
C ILE A 179 0.65 -15.93 7.07
N TRP A 180 1.47 -15.30 7.91
CA TRP A 180 1.92 -15.88 9.16
C TRP A 180 0.74 -16.17 10.10
N ALA A 181 -0.14 -15.19 10.30
CA ALA A 181 -1.32 -15.28 11.15
C ALA A 181 -2.23 -16.42 10.68
N LYS A 182 -2.49 -16.53 9.37
CA LYS A 182 -3.30 -17.63 8.80
C LYS A 182 -2.67 -19.00 9.04
N LYS A 183 -1.34 -19.11 8.92
CA LYS A 183 -0.64 -20.36 9.24
C LYS A 183 -0.79 -20.73 10.71
N VAL A 184 -0.55 -19.78 11.61
CA VAL A 184 -0.69 -19.97 13.07
C VAL A 184 -2.13 -20.32 13.44
N TRP A 185 -3.11 -19.61 12.88
CA TRP A 185 -4.54 -19.87 13.07
C TRP A 185 -4.90 -21.31 12.70
N ASN A 186 -4.46 -21.78 11.53
CA ASN A 186 -4.69 -23.15 11.08
C ASN A 186 -3.99 -24.18 11.98
N ASP A 187 -2.74 -23.92 12.39
CA ASP A 187 -2.01 -24.80 13.31
C ASP A 187 -2.72 -24.92 14.66
N LEU A 188 -3.22 -23.81 15.22
CA LEU A 188 -4.00 -23.80 16.46
C LEU A 188 -5.31 -24.57 16.34
N ASN A 189 -6.03 -24.45 15.22
CA ASN A 189 -7.26 -25.20 14.98
C ASN A 189 -7.02 -26.71 14.85
N MET A 190 -5.86 -27.13 14.33
CA MET A 190 -5.53 -28.55 14.16
C MET A 190 -4.94 -29.19 15.41
N LYS A 191 -4.10 -28.46 16.14
CA LYS A 191 -3.25 -29.03 17.22
C LYS A 191 -3.60 -28.49 18.61
N GLY A 192 -4.43 -27.45 18.70
CA GLY A 192 -4.58 -26.65 19.90
C GLY A 192 -3.30 -25.89 20.26
N GLY A 193 -3.32 -25.16 21.37
CA GLY A 193 -2.13 -24.50 21.92
C GLY A 193 -2.37 -23.07 22.37
N PHE A 194 -1.28 -22.42 22.77
CA PHE A 194 -1.30 -21.03 23.21
C PHE A 194 -1.43 -20.08 22.02
N MET A 195 -2.39 -19.17 22.08
CA MET A 195 -2.59 -18.13 21.06
C MET A 195 -1.52 -17.03 21.20
N PRO A 196 -0.65 -16.81 20.19
CA PRO A 196 0.33 -15.73 20.26
C PRO A 196 -0.35 -14.36 20.38
N THR A 197 0.20 -13.47 21.21
CA THR A 197 -0.34 -12.11 21.40
C THR A 197 -0.36 -11.28 20.12
N ALA A 198 0.55 -11.57 19.19
CA ALA A 198 0.61 -10.93 17.88
C ALA A 198 -0.45 -11.44 16.90
N LEU A 199 -1.29 -12.42 17.26
CA LEU A 199 -2.39 -12.92 16.40
C LEU A 199 -3.58 -11.96 16.41
N VAL A 200 -3.34 -10.74 15.94
CA VAL A 200 -4.30 -9.62 15.89
C VAL A 200 -4.20 -8.92 14.53
N PRO A 201 -5.22 -8.13 14.13
CA PRO A 201 -5.13 -7.25 12.97
C PRO A 201 -3.84 -6.41 12.95
N TRP A 202 -3.30 -6.17 11.75
CA TRP A 202 -2.06 -5.42 11.54
C TRP A 202 -2.06 -4.05 12.24
N ASP A 203 -3.18 -3.35 12.20
CA ASP A 203 -3.32 -2.01 12.81
C ASP A 203 -3.25 -1.99 14.33
N LEU A 204 -3.42 -3.14 15.00
CA LEU A 204 -3.29 -3.28 16.45
C LEU A 204 -1.88 -3.67 16.90
N LEU A 205 -0.99 -4.04 15.98
CA LEU A 205 0.39 -4.37 16.31
C LEU A 205 1.18 -3.12 16.72
N THR A 206 2.13 -3.28 17.63
CA THR A 206 3.12 -2.23 17.93
C THR A 206 4.10 -2.05 16.78
N ASP A 207 4.78 -0.89 16.71
CA ASP A 207 5.83 -0.66 15.71
C ASP A 207 6.97 -1.67 15.80
N PHE A 208 7.26 -2.17 17.01
CA PHE A 208 8.27 -3.20 17.22
C PHE A 208 7.89 -4.52 16.53
N GLU A 209 6.64 -4.95 16.65
CA GLU A 209 6.12 -6.17 16.02
C GLU A 209 6.10 -6.04 14.49
N ARG A 210 5.74 -4.87 13.95
CA ARG A 210 5.70 -4.61 12.50
C ARG A 210 7.08 -4.50 11.86
N ARG A 211 8.12 -4.19 12.64
CA ARG A 211 9.47 -3.81 12.14
C ARG A 211 10.07 -4.82 11.18
N LYS A 212 9.92 -6.11 11.47
CA LYS A 212 10.53 -7.20 10.69
C LYS A 212 9.90 -7.33 9.30
N ASP A 213 8.58 -7.21 9.22
CA ASP A 213 7.86 -7.34 7.95
C ASP A 213 7.97 -6.04 7.13
N ARG A 214 7.93 -4.88 7.78
CA ARG A 214 8.25 -3.58 7.16
C ARG A 214 9.65 -3.56 6.57
N PHE A 215 10.65 -4.02 7.32
CA PHE A 215 12.02 -4.09 6.83
C PHE A 215 12.10 -4.91 5.54
N ARG A 216 11.52 -6.12 5.52
CA ARG A 216 11.56 -6.98 4.32
C ARG A 216 10.84 -6.40 3.13
N ALA A 217 9.64 -5.85 3.35
CA ALA A 217 8.88 -5.19 2.29
C ALA A 217 9.68 -4.03 1.70
N ASN A 218 10.28 -3.20 2.56
CA ASN A 218 11.08 -2.07 2.13
C ASN A 218 12.35 -2.50 1.41
N GLU A 219 13.04 -3.55 1.85
CA GLU A 219 14.23 -4.06 1.15
C GLU A 219 13.92 -4.54 -0.27
N ILE A 220 12.78 -5.24 -0.46
CA ILE A 220 12.33 -5.66 -1.80
C ILE A 220 12.05 -4.45 -2.69
N LEU A 221 11.30 -3.46 -2.18
CA LEU A 221 10.93 -2.28 -2.94
C LEU A 221 12.13 -1.37 -3.24
N LYS A 222 13.06 -1.21 -2.30
CA LYS A 222 14.30 -0.45 -2.53
C LYS A 222 15.16 -1.12 -3.58
N PHE A 223 15.24 -2.45 -3.56
CA PHE A 223 15.95 -3.21 -4.59
C PHE A 223 15.32 -3.00 -5.97
N LEU A 224 14.00 -3.07 -6.09
CA LEU A 224 13.30 -2.75 -7.34
C LEU A 224 13.61 -1.32 -7.82
N GLN A 225 13.49 -0.33 -6.92
CA GLN A 225 13.77 1.07 -7.24
C GLN A 225 15.24 1.31 -7.62
N TYR A 226 16.18 0.58 -7.00
CA TYR A 226 17.60 0.63 -7.36
C TYR A 226 17.82 0.15 -8.79
N HIS A 227 17.02 -0.80 -9.24
CA HIS A 227 17.00 -1.29 -10.61
C HIS A 227 16.06 -0.51 -11.55
N GLY A 228 15.62 0.69 -11.15
CA GLY A 228 14.85 1.61 -11.99
C GLY A 228 13.34 1.33 -12.06
N TYR A 229 12.82 0.41 -11.26
CA TYR A 229 11.38 0.12 -11.20
C TYR A 229 10.65 1.10 -10.30
N HIS A 230 9.55 1.63 -10.81
CA HIS A 230 8.53 2.34 -10.06
C HIS A 230 7.32 1.43 -9.81
N VAL A 231 6.77 1.47 -8.59
CA VAL A 231 5.61 0.68 -8.20
C VAL A 231 4.47 1.62 -7.80
N GLU A 232 3.47 1.69 -8.67
CA GLU A 232 2.32 2.58 -8.48
C GLU A 232 0.99 1.85 -8.63
N ARG A 233 -0.09 2.54 -8.26
CA ARG A 233 -1.44 2.01 -8.36
C ARG A 233 -2.30 2.88 -9.24
N PHE A 234 -3.00 2.24 -10.17
CA PHE A 234 -3.63 2.89 -11.31
C PHE A 234 -4.54 4.09 -10.95
N ALA A 235 -5.49 3.92 -10.02
CA ALA A 235 -6.44 4.99 -9.71
C ALA A 235 -6.03 5.83 -8.49
N TYR A 236 -5.28 5.26 -7.55
CA TYR A 236 -5.02 5.86 -6.24
C TYR A 236 -4.46 7.29 -6.33
N ASN A 237 -3.38 7.49 -7.09
CA ASN A 237 -2.71 8.79 -7.21
C ASN A 237 -3.62 9.85 -7.84
N LEU A 238 -4.39 9.47 -8.86
CA LEU A 238 -5.36 10.37 -9.47
C LEU A 238 -6.48 10.71 -8.49
N LEU A 239 -7.05 9.72 -7.80
CA LEU A 239 -8.12 9.92 -6.82
C LEU A 239 -7.66 10.83 -5.68
N GLU A 240 -6.43 10.68 -5.18
CA GLU A 240 -5.85 11.56 -4.16
C GLU A 240 -5.80 13.01 -4.64
N LYS A 241 -5.28 13.24 -5.86
CA LYS A 241 -5.23 14.58 -6.47
C LYS A 241 -6.63 15.16 -6.73
N LEU A 242 -7.58 14.35 -7.19
CA LEU A 242 -8.96 14.80 -7.40
C LEU A 242 -9.62 15.25 -6.09
N ILE A 243 -9.40 14.51 -4.99
CA ILE A 243 -9.89 14.89 -3.65
C ILE A 243 -9.25 16.21 -3.22
N GLN A 244 -7.94 16.35 -3.38
CA GLN A 244 -7.22 17.56 -3.01
C GLN A 244 -7.72 18.79 -3.79
N TYR A 245 -7.90 18.69 -5.12
CA TYR A 245 -8.44 19.79 -5.92
C TYR A 245 -9.87 20.15 -5.53
N LEU A 246 -10.71 19.16 -5.22
CA LEU A 246 -12.07 19.38 -4.75
C LEU A 246 -12.11 20.10 -3.40
N GLU A 247 -11.22 19.73 -2.47
CA GLU A 247 -11.07 20.42 -1.18
C GLU A 247 -10.62 21.87 -1.34
N GLN A 248 -9.59 22.11 -2.16
CA GLN A 248 -9.10 23.46 -2.46
C GLN A 248 -10.19 24.32 -3.10
N ALA A 249 -10.93 23.78 -4.08
CA ALA A 249 -12.05 24.48 -4.70
C ALA A 249 -13.16 24.77 -3.70
N SER A 250 -13.49 23.81 -2.84
CA SER A 250 -14.47 24.00 -1.78
C SER A 250 -14.06 25.12 -0.83
N LEU A 251 -12.82 25.18 -0.37
CA LEU A 251 -12.35 26.24 0.55
C LEU A 251 -12.36 27.64 -0.10
N LYS A 252 -12.00 27.71 -1.39
CA LYS A 252 -11.88 28.99 -2.12
C LYS A 252 -13.21 29.54 -2.63
N MET A 253 -14.23 28.72 -2.82
CA MET A 253 -15.59 29.18 -3.13
C MET A 253 -16.26 29.75 -1.87
N LYS A 254 -16.29 31.07 -1.68
CA LYS A 254 -16.88 31.69 -0.47
C LYS A 254 -18.28 32.23 -0.75
N SER A 255 -19.19 32.00 0.19
CA SER A 255 -20.50 32.69 0.19
C SER A 255 -20.26 34.16 0.51
N VAL A 256 -20.76 35.03 -0.36
CA VAL A 256 -20.73 36.48 -0.16
C VAL A 256 -22.15 36.97 0.07
N LYS A 257 -22.36 37.64 1.20
CA LYS A 257 -23.54 38.48 1.40
C LYS A 257 -23.31 39.75 0.58
N PRO A 258 -24.15 40.06 -0.41
CA PRO A 258 -24.05 41.34 -1.11
C PRO A 258 -24.26 42.48 -0.11
N SER A 259 -23.41 43.52 -0.17
CA SER A 259 -23.56 44.74 0.60
C SER A 259 -24.62 45.63 -0.06
N GLN A 260 -25.89 45.48 0.32
CA GLN A 260 -26.92 46.53 0.29
C GLN A 260 -28.27 46.00 0.81
N GLU A 261 -29.04 46.89 1.44
CA GLU A 261 -30.24 46.66 2.28
C GLU A 261 -31.42 45.89 1.64
N LEU A 262 -31.32 45.44 0.39
CA LEU A 262 -32.45 44.88 -0.35
C LEU A 262 -32.22 43.50 -0.99
N THR A 263 -31.08 42.84 -0.75
CA THR A 263 -30.82 41.52 -1.35
C THR A 263 -30.86 40.39 -0.32
N ARG A 264 -31.98 39.66 -0.28
CA ARG A 264 -32.19 38.47 0.57
C ARG A 264 -31.47 37.20 0.05
N ARG A 265 -30.68 37.31 -1.03
CA ARG A 265 -30.09 36.18 -1.76
C ARG A 265 -28.58 36.11 -1.52
N ASN A 266 -28.14 34.97 -0.98
CA ASN A 266 -26.71 34.64 -0.92
C ASN A 266 -26.15 34.51 -2.35
N THR A 267 -25.00 35.16 -2.58
CA THR A 267 -24.18 35.04 -3.79
C THR A 267 -22.86 34.34 -3.45
N PHE A 268 -22.09 33.91 -4.43
CA PHE A 268 -20.79 33.28 -4.18
C PHE A 268 -19.70 34.01 -4.95
N ARG A 269 -18.55 34.20 -4.30
CA ARG A 269 -17.34 34.71 -4.95
C ARG A 269 -16.49 33.51 -5.36
N LYS A 270 -16.30 33.39 -6.67
CA LYS A 270 -15.45 32.39 -7.32
C LYS A 270 -14.08 33.02 -7.54
N GLU A 271 -13.22 33.00 -6.53
CA GLU A 271 -11.90 33.62 -6.64
C GLU A 271 -10.78 32.62 -6.49
N GLY A 272 -9.80 32.76 -7.39
CA GLY A 272 -8.61 31.93 -7.44
C GLY A 272 -8.48 31.19 -8.76
N GLN A 273 -7.24 31.03 -9.21
CA GLN A 273 -6.91 30.19 -10.35
C GLN A 273 -7.34 28.73 -10.10
N ASP A 274 -7.27 28.25 -8.86
CA ASP A 274 -7.67 26.90 -8.45
C ASP A 274 -9.15 26.59 -8.71
N VAL A 275 -10.05 27.56 -8.45
CA VAL A 275 -11.49 27.36 -8.69
C VAL A 275 -11.75 27.25 -10.20
N LYS A 276 -11.08 28.09 -11.02
CA LYS A 276 -11.16 28.01 -12.48
C LYS A 276 -10.55 26.72 -13.01
N PHE A 277 -9.43 26.28 -12.46
CA PHE A 277 -8.78 25.02 -12.79
C PHE A 277 -9.68 23.82 -12.46
N PHE A 278 -10.30 23.82 -11.28
CA PHE A 278 -11.28 22.81 -10.89
C PHE A 278 -12.45 22.73 -11.87
N GLU A 279 -13.05 23.88 -12.20
CA GLU A 279 -14.21 23.95 -13.10
C GLU A 279 -13.87 23.54 -14.54
N LYS A 280 -12.75 24.02 -15.09
CA LYS A 280 -12.41 23.86 -16.51
C LYS A 280 -11.57 22.62 -16.82
N VAL A 281 -10.85 22.07 -15.84
CA VAL A 281 -9.91 20.97 -16.05
C VAL A 281 -10.31 19.76 -15.22
N VAL A 282 -10.46 19.92 -13.91
CA VAL A 282 -10.69 18.78 -13.00
C VAL A 282 -12.05 18.12 -13.24
N LEU A 283 -13.13 18.90 -13.37
CA LEU A 283 -14.47 18.34 -13.62
C LEU A 283 -14.54 17.58 -14.95
N PRO A 284 -14.10 18.12 -16.11
CA PRO A 284 -14.06 17.36 -17.35
C PRO A 284 -13.16 16.12 -17.28
N LEU A 285 -11.97 16.23 -16.66
CA LEU A 285 -11.05 15.11 -16.47
C LEU A 285 -11.72 14.00 -15.65
N MET A 286 -12.35 14.35 -14.53
CA MET A 286 -13.04 13.40 -13.67
C MET A 286 -14.18 12.70 -14.41
N HIS A 287 -15.00 13.45 -15.15
CA HIS A 287 -16.05 12.86 -15.99
C HIS A 287 -15.48 11.90 -17.04
N ALA A 288 -14.43 12.31 -17.77
CA ALA A 288 -13.81 11.47 -18.79
C ALA A 288 -13.19 10.20 -18.18
N TYR A 289 -12.47 10.33 -17.07
CA TYR A 289 -11.79 9.24 -16.38
C TYR A 289 -12.78 8.17 -15.90
N PHE A 290 -13.77 8.55 -15.11
CA PHE A 290 -14.77 7.59 -14.61
C PHE A 290 -15.63 7.03 -15.75
N ASN A 291 -15.79 7.75 -16.87
CA ASN A 291 -16.49 7.22 -18.02
C ASN A 291 -15.65 6.19 -18.81
N ALA A 292 -14.34 6.40 -18.93
CA ALA A 292 -13.43 5.51 -19.64
C ALA A 292 -13.07 4.25 -18.84
N HIS A 293 -13.00 4.36 -17.52
CA HIS A 293 -12.53 3.29 -16.62
C HIS A 293 -13.65 2.69 -15.77
N LYS A 294 -14.91 2.69 -16.24
CA LYS A 294 -16.05 2.14 -15.50
C LYS A 294 -15.84 0.70 -15.05
N SER A 295 -15.32 -0.15 -15.94
CA SER A 295 -15.08 -1.57 -15.67
C SER A 295 -14.12 -1.79 -14.50
N TYR A 296 -13.10 -0.93 -14.35
CA TYR A 296 -12.17 -0.99 -13.23
C TYR A 296 -12.87 -0.85 -11.88
N PHE A 297 -13.90 -0.01 -11.78
CA PHE A 297 -14.59 0.25 -10.51
C PHE A 297 -15.80 -0.67 -10.24
N LEU A 298 -16.42 -1.20 -11.30
CA LEU A 298 -17.70 -1.92 -11.24
C LEU A 298 -17.61 -3.41 -10.83
N GLU A 299 -16.54 -4.14 -11.17
CA GLU A 299 -16.59 -5.61 -11.00
C GLU A 299 -16.31 -6.10 -9.57
N GLY A 300 -17.23 -6.95 -9.09
CA GLY A 300 -16.99 -7.98 -8.09
C GLY A 300 -16.87 -9.35 -8.78
N SER A 301 -15.74 -10.01 -8.59
CA SER A 301 -15.54 -11.45 -8.81
C SER A 301 -15.98 -12.02 -10.17
N SER A 302 -15.25 -11.70 -11.25
CA SER A 302 -15.22 -12.56 -12.46
C SER A 302 -13.80 -13.13 -12.65
N ILE A 303 -13.73 -14.41 -13.04
CA ILE A 303 -12.50 -15.23 -13.07
C ILE A 303 -11.46 -14.75 -14.11
N VAL A 304 -11.76 -13.76 -14.96
CA VAL A 304 -10.95 -13.45 -16.16
C VAL A 304 -10.76 -11.94 -16.45
N GLN A 305 -10.83 -11.05 -15.46
CA GLN A 305 -10.49 -9.64 -15.69
C GLN A 305 -9.29 -9.16 -14.87
N THR A 306 -8.33 -8.58 -15.59
CA THR A 306 -7.16 -7.88 -15.07
C THR A 306 -7.59 -6.58 -14.39
N GLY A 307 -7.90 -6.69 -13.10
CA GLY A 307 -7.79 -5.63 -12.12
C GLY A 307 -9.03 -4.77 -11.85
N THR A 308 -9.47 -4.80 -10.58
CA THR A 308 -10.56 -4.00 -10.03
C THR A 308 -10.06 -2.99 -9.00
N ALA A 309 -10.83 -1.93 -8.77
CA ALA A 309 -10.60 -0.96 -7.72
C ALA A 309 -10.64 -1.63 -6.34
N SER A 310 -9.65 -1.36 -5.50
CA SER A 310 -9.69 -1.78 -4.09
C SER A 310 -10.81 -1.12 -3.31
N ASN A 311 -11.10 -1.70 -2.16
CA ASN A 311 -11.86 -1.06 -1.09
C ASN A 311 -11.38 0.38 -0.80
N ARG A 312 -10.06 0.63 -0.74
CA ARG A 312 -9.54 1.98 -0.50
C ARG A 312 -9.82 2.95 -1.65
N GLU A 313 -9.67 2.51 -2.89
CA GLU A 313 -10.02 3.35 -4.05
C GLU A 313 -11.54 3.57 -4.10
N LYS A 314 -12.35 2.55 -3.78
CA LYS A 314 -13.81 2.68 -3.65
C LYS A 314 -14.20 3.66 -2.53
N GLU A 315 -13.53 3.63 -1.38
CA GLU A 315 -13.68 4.63 -0.32
C GLU A 315 -13.32 6.04 -0.81
N MET A 316 -12.25 6.19 -1.58
CA MET A 316 -11.85 7.48 -2.17
C MET A 316 -12.87 7.97 -3.20
N VAL A 317 -13.45 7.07 -4.01
CA VAL A 317 -14.56 7.39 -4.93
C VAL A 317 -15.80 7.82 -4.15
N ALA A 318 -16.12 7.15 -3.04
CA ALA A 318 -17.24 7.52 -2.16
C ALA A 318 -16.99 8.89 -1.51
N ASN A 319 -15.76 9.14 -1.07
CA ASN A 319 -15.33 10.42 -0.52
C ASN A 319 -15.45 11.55 -1.57
N LEU A 320 -14.99 11.32 -2.80
CA LEU A 320 -15.18 12.23 -3.93
C LEU A 320 -16.66 12.52 -4.18
N PHE A 321 -17.50 11.48 -4.23
CA PHE A 321 -18.94 11.61 -4.43
C PHE A 321 -19.58 12.47 -3.34
N CYS A 322 -19.38 12.12 -2.08
CA CYS A 322 -19.97 12.82 -0.94
C CYS A 322 -19.55 14.29 -0.91
N ARG A 323 -18.27 14.59 -1.14
CA ARG A 323 -17.75 15.96 -1.15
C ARG A 323 -18.25 16.77 -2.34
N LEU A 324 -18.32 16.17 -3.52
CA LEU A 324 -18.79 16.85 -4.72
C LEU A 324 -20.29 17.13 -4.62
N ALA A 325 -21.07 16.18 -4.11
CA ALA A 325 -22.49 16.33 -3.87
C ALA A 325 -22.76 17.40 -2.81
N ALA A 326 -22.01 17.40 -1.69
CA ALA A 326 -22.09 18.43 -0.67
C ALA A 326 -21.72 19.82 -1.22
N LEU A 327 -20.64 19.92 -2.01
CA LEU A 327 -20.23 21.18 -2.63
C LEU A 327 -21.30 21.71 -3.60
N LEU A 328 -21.85 20.84 -4.45
CA LEU A 328 -22.94 21.20 -5.37
C LEU A 328 -24.20 21.62 -4.60
N ARG A 329 -24.56 20.94 -3.51
CA ARG A 329 -25.73 21.26 -2.70
C ARG A 329 -25.58 22.60 -1.98
N ILE A 330 -24.45 22.83 -1.32
CA ILE A 330 -24.18 24.04 -0.53
C ILE A 330 -23.96 25.23 -1.45
N LYS A 331 -23.29 25.04 -2.59
CA LYS A 331 -22.84 26.12 -3.48
C LYS A 331 -23.43 26.04 -4.88
N ASN A 332 -24.66 25.55 -5.02
CA ASN A 332 -25.31 25.29 -6.33
C ASN A 332 -25.24 26.50 -7.29
N ARG A 333 -25.53 27.70 -6.77
CA ARG A 333 -25.45 28.95 -7.55
C ARG A 333 -24.04 29.27 -8.05
N ALA A 334 -23.01 28.82 -7.32
CA ALA A 334 -21.63 28.93 -7.72
C ALA A 334 -21.23 27.95 -8.83
N PHE A 335 -22.03 26.95 -9.20
CA PHE A 335 -21.67 26.10 -10.35
C PHE A 335 -22.11 26.73 -11.67
N GLY A 336 -23.29 27.35 -11.75
CA GLY A 336 -23.74 28.03 -12.97
C GLY A 336 -23.66 27.11 -14.19
N SER A 337 -22.89 27.50 -15.22
CA SER A 337 -22.74 26.75 -16.47
C SER A 337 -22.09 25.37 -16.31
N VAL A 338 -21.29 25.15 -15.26
CA VAL A 338 -20.64 23.84 -15.02
C VAL A 338 -21.51 22.86 -14.21
N ALA A 339 -22.71 23.26 -13.78
CA ALA A 339 -23.59 22.36 -13.02
C ALA A 339 -23.89 21.06 -13.77
N LYS A 340 -24.06 21.13 -15.11
CA LYS A 340 -24.37 19.96 -15.95
C LYS A 340 -23.22 18.96 -15.98
N ILE A 341 -21.96 19.41 -16.06
CA ILE A 341 -20.80 18.52 -16.03
C ILE A 341 -20.61 17.94 -14.62
N THR A 342 -20.83 18.73 -13.56
CA THR A 342 -20.79 18.24 -12.18
C THR A 342 -21.78 17.11 -11.93
N VAL A 343 -23.01 17.23 -12.42
CA VAL A 343 -24.02 16.17 -12.32
C VAL A 343 -23.57 14.91 -13.07
N LYS A 344 -22.98 15.05 -14.27
CA LYS A 344 -22.41 13.91 -14.99
C LYS A 344 -21.27 13.25 -14.23
N CYS A 345 -20.41 14.03 -13.56
CA CYS A 345 -19.38 13.46 -12.69
C CYS A 345 -19.99 12.67 -11.53
N LEU A 346 -21.02 13.21 -10.86
CA LEU A 346 -21.73 12.50 -9.79
C LEU A 346 -22.33 11.18 -10.30
N GLN A 347 -22.96 11.19 -11.48
CA GLN A 347 -23.49 9.97 -12.11
C GLN A 347 -22.38 8.95 -12.39
N GLY A 348 -21.23 9.39 -12.91
CA GLY A 348 -20.07 8.51 -13.14
C GLY A 348 -19.50 7.92 -11.84
N LEU A 349 -19.43 8.72 -10.77
CA LEU A 349 -19.02 8.28 -9.44
C LEU A 349 -20.01 7.29 -8.81
N THR A 350 -21.32 7.52 -8.94
CA THR A 350 -22.35 6.59 -8.48
C THR A 350 -22.24 5.25 -9.21
N GLN A 351 -22.02 5.28 -10.52
CA GLN A 351 -21.77 4.08 -11.31
C GLN A 351 -20.52 3.34 -10.80
N ALA A 352 -19.43 4.06 -10.53
CA ALA A 352 -18.20 3.47 -10.00
C ALA A 352 -18.33 2.86 -8.58
N LEU A 353 -19.36 3.22 -7.81
CA LEU A 353 -19.60 2.68 -6.47
C LEU A 353 -20.56 1.48 -6.43
N ASP A 354 -21.15 1.12 -7.58
CA ASP A 354 -22.17 0.07 -7.68
C ASP A 354 -23.33 0.24 -6.68
N LEU A 355 -23.77 1.49 -6.44
CA LEU A 355 -24.91 1.81 -5.57
C LEU A 355 -26.26 1.53 -6.25
N ARG A 356 -26.42 0.36 -6.88
CA ARG A 356 -27.67 -0.04 -7.54
C ARG A 356 -28.67 -0.66 -6.58
#